data_AF-A0A962MAZ3-F1
#
_entry.id   AF-A0A962MAZ3-F1
#
_cell.length_a   1.000
_cell.length_b   1.000
_cell.length_c   1.000
_cell.angle_alpha   90.00
_cell.angle_beta   90.00
_cell.angle_gamma   90.00
#
_symmetry.space_group_name_H-M   'P 1'
#
loop_
_entity.id
_entity.type
_entity.pdbx_description
1 polymer ?
#
loop_
_entity_poly.entity_id
_entity_poly.type
_entity_poly.pdbx_seq_one_letter_code
_entity_poly.pdbx_strand_id
1 'polypeptide(L)'
;MRERDEALTIEQKALALNLDEYKYGTVVEIGAGQEVARQFFRAGAAAGTIAKTMSAYDMKVSDSIYGQAGRYVSRERLLQMLEKEFDLLVDRLSSSRPRNTTFFAYAATVAAKSYQREHECHGWIGLRVQLHPGAAPSDIIMHVRMLDNDNTAQSEALGILGVNLIYGAFNYWSHPTDLIDSLKDKLGPDRIEIDLIHFNGAYFEDIENRLMNLHLIRSWQTRAVIFNPQGEVVVPGELFYKKPVLVIRGTFNPVTKVNVDMIESGKKQFIQENAVDAERLVSLAEITMNSPFTGDTVDDADFLVRVDLLASLGYTVMISDYVRFFRLRAYLRRYTQKQIGIVLSVRDFDYLFNLKFYEGLEGGILEAFGKLFPDKTSVYVYPSRRADEAELTTLASVSVPPGLQHLLAHLVENKLLIPLEEYDESLLQIDMAEVLSDLHRGRGRWEECVPDIIAQQIIERRLLGFASE
;
A
#
# COMPACT_ATOMS: atom_id res chain seq x y z
N MET A 1 -9.34 -10.16 -14.10
CA MET A 1 -8.41 -9.06 -14.42
C MET A 1 -8.70 -8.66 -15.86
N ARG A 2 -9.09 -7.41 -16.11
CA ARG A 2 -9.33 -6.94 -17.47
C ARG A 2 -8.00 -6.95 -18.23
N GLU A 3 -7.97 -7.47 -19.46
CA GLU A 3 -6.80 -7.22 -20.34
C GLU A 3 -6.73 -5.72 -20.59
N ARG A 4 -5.56 -5.12 -20.35
CA ARG A 4 -5.36 -3.67 -20.52
C ARG A 4 -5.84 -3.25 -21.90
N ASP A 5 -6.63 -2.19 -21.93
CA ASP A 5 -7.22 -1.72 -23.17
C ASP A 5 -6.16 -1.00 -23.98
N GLU A 6 -5.46 -1.78 -24.80
CA GLU A 6 -4.48 -1.28 -25.74
C GLU A 6 -5.11 -0.75 -27.03
N ALA A 7 -6.44 -0.82 -27.19
CA ALA A 7 -7.10 -0.44 -28.44
C ALA A 7 -7.08 1.07 -28.65
N LEU A 8 -7.17 1.87 -27.58
CA LEU A 8 -7.13 3.33 -27.65
C LEU A 8 -5.74 3.87 -27.27
N THR A 9 -5.22 4.78 -28.10
CA THR A 9 -4.09 5.63 -27.73
C THR A 9 -4.53 6.70 -26.72
N ILE A 10 -3.57 7.28 -26.01
CA ILE A 10 -3.84 8.40 -25.09
C ILE A 10 -4.43 9.61 -25.82
N GLU A 11 -3.95 9.87 -27.03
CA GLU A 11 -4.50 10.91 -27.90
C GLU A 11 -5.96 10.64 -28.28
N GLN A 12 -6.32 9.38 -28.57
CA GLN A 12 -7.71 9.00 -28.85
C GLN A 12 -8.61 9.14 -27.63
N LYS A 13 -8.14 8.77 -26.42
CA LYS A 13 -8.89 8.98 -25.17
C LYS A 13 -9.13 10.47 -24.91
N ALA A 14 -8.11 11.31 -25.09
CA ALA A 14 -8.23 12.75 -24.95
C ALA A 14 -9.15 13.37 -26.01
N LEU A 15 -9.05 12.93 -27.27
CA LEU A 15 -9.92 13.38 -28.37
C LEU A 15 -11.38 13.00 -28.13
N ALA A 16 -11.65 11.78 -27.67
CA ALA A 16 -13.00 11.32 -27.35
C ALA A 16 -13.68 12.21 -26.28
N LEU A 17 -12.91 12.65 -25.28
CA LEU A 17 -13.39 13.63 -24.30
C LEU A 17 -13.59 15.00 -24.95
N ASN A 18 -12.63 15.49 -25.75
CA ASN A 18 -12.70 16.78 -26.45
C ASN A 18 -13.91 16.94 -27.39
N LEU A 19 -14.37 15.84 -27.97
CA LEU A 19 -15.52 15.81 -28.87
C LEU A 19 -16.86 15.71 -28.13
N ASP A 20 -16.86 15.45 -26.83
CA ASP A 20 -18.06 15.42 -26.00
C ASP A 20 -18.35 16.80 -25.43
N GLU A 21 -19.24 17.54 -26.09
CA GLU A 21 -19.61 18.92 -25.73
C GLU A 21 -20.21 19.07 -24.33
N TYR A 22 -20.57 17.95 -23.69
CA TYR A 22 -21.17 17.94 -22.36
C TYR A 22 -20.15 17.72 -21.25
N LYS A 23 -18.90 17.35 -21.55
CA LYS A 23 -17.85 17.16 -20.53
C LYS A 23 -16.91 18.36 -20.53
N TYR A 24 -16.98 19.18 -19.49
CA TYR A 24 -16.22 20.43 -19.41
C TYR A 24 -15.48 20.58 -18.09
N GLY A 25 -14.21 20.99 -18.12
CA GLY A 25 -13.41 20.98 -16.90
C GLY A 25 -12.19 21.86 -16.88
N THR A 26 -11.57 21.91 -15.71
CA THR A 26 -10.32 22.63 -15.46
C THR A 26 -9.21 21.63 -15.12
N VAL A 27 -7.99 21.92 -15.56
CA VAL A 27 -6.79 21.13 -15.22
C VAL A 27 -5.78 22.04 -14.51
N VAL A 28 -5.45 21.75 -13.25
CA VAL A 28 -4.44 22.51 -12.50
C VAL A 28 -3.31 21.61 -12.03
N GLU A 29 -2.08 22.01 -12.31
CA GLU A 29 -0.89 21.22 -12.03
C GLU A 29 0.16 22.08 -11.32
N ILE A 30 0.55 21.69 -10.10
CA ILE A 30 1.62 22.31 -9.32
C ILE A 30 2.81 21.36 -9.26
N GLY A 31 3.99 21.87 -9.60
CA GLY A 31 5.20 21.05 -9.70
C GLY A 31 5.40 20.52 -11.12
N ALA A 32 6.01 19.35 -11.28
CA ALA A 32 6.37 18.83 -12.60
C ALA A 32 5.19 18.24 -13.41
N GLY A 33 3.96 18.46 -12.98
CA GLY A 33 2.78 17.79 -13.52
C GLY A 33 2.23 18.36 -14.82
N GLN A 34 2.84 19.31 -15.54
CA GLN A 34 2.20 20.13 -16.59
C GLN A 34 1.83 19.45 -17.93
N GLU A 35 1.64 18.14 -17.96
CA GLU A 35 1.48 17.41 -19.21
C GLU A 35 0.04 16.96 -19.48
N VAL A 36 -0.87 16.96 -18.51
CA VAL A 36 -2.25 16.47 -18.74
C VAL A 36 -2.98 17.41 -19.69
N ALA A 37 -2.99 18.72 -19.41
CA ALA A 37 -3.63 19.70 -20.29
C ALA A 37 -3.01 19.68 -21.70
N ARG A 38 -1.71 19.44 -21.79
CA ARG A 38 -0.98 19.34 -23.06
C ARG A 38 -1.45 18.17 -23.92
N GLN A 39 -1.79 17.02 -23.32
CA GLN A 39 -2.35 15.88 -24.06
C GLN A 39 -3.69 16.26 -24.72
N PHE A 40 -4.56 16.96 -24.00
CA PHE A 40 -5.83 17.44 -24.56
C PHE A 40 -5.62 18.45 -25.70
N PHE A 41 -4.66 19.38 -25.56
CA PHE A 41 -4.35 20.33 -26.64
C PHE A 41 -3.79 19.66 -27.89
N ARG A 42 -2.94 18.64 -27.73
CA ARG A 42 -2.38 17.88 -28.85
C ARG A 42 -3.43 17.09 -29.62
N ALA A 43 -4.37 16.46 -28.91
CA ALA A 43 -5.45 15.70 -29.51
C ALA A 43 -6.39 16.55 -30.39
N GLY A 44 -6.43 17.88 -30.20
CA GLY A 44 -7.31 18.78 -30.94
C GLY A 44 -8.72 18.85 -30.35
N ALA A 45 -9.50 19.85 -30.76
CA ALA A 45 -10.85 20.15 -30.22
C ALA A 45 -10.90 20.45 -28.70
N ALA A 46 -9.76 20.74 -28.05
CA ALA A 46 -9.67 20.97 -26.61
C ALA A 46 -10.56 22.10 -26.06
N ALA A 47 -10.93 23.09 -26.89
CA ALA A 47 -11.88 24.14 -26.51
C ALA A 47 -13.27 23.59 -26.14
N GLY A 48 -13.59 22.37 -26.62
CA GLY A 48 -14.80 21.63 -26.28
C GLY A 48 -14.83 21.08 -24.84
N THR A 49 -13.66 20.92 -24.20
CA THR A 49 -13.53 20.26 -22.87
C THR A 49 -12.75 21.05 -21.84
N ILE A 50 -11.66 21.73 -22.22
CA ILE A 50 -10.79 22.45 -21.29
C ILE A 50 -11.24 23.90 -21.16
N ALA A 51 -11.84 24.24 -20.01
CA ALA A 51 -12.24 25.58 -19.63
C ALA A 51 -11.06 26.46 -19.24
N LYS A 52 -10.13 25.88 -18.47
CA LYS A 52 -8.96 26.56 -17.92
C LYS A 52 -7.85 25.55 -17.66
N THR A 53 -6.61 25.98 -17.87
CA THR A 53 -5.43 25.33 -17.32
C THR A 53 -4.63 26.33 -16.48
N MET A 54 -4.00 25.88 -15.39
CA MET A 54 -3.20 26.74 -14.54
C MET A 54 -2.07 25.96 -13.87
N SER A 55 -0.96 26.66 -13.59
CA SER A 55 0.12 26.16 -12.75
C SER A 55 0.66 27.25 -11.85
N ALA A 56 0.66 26.99 -10.55
CA ALA A 56 1.12 27.92 -9.51
C ALA A 56 2.39 27.38 -8.83
N TYR A 57 3.55 27.58 -9.46
CA TYR A 57 4.84 27.08 -8.96
C TYR A 57 5.35 27.79 -7.70
N ASP A 58 5.16 29.10 -7.62
CA ASP A 58 5.61 29.86 -6.47
C ASP A 58 4.71 29.58 -5.27
N MET A 59 5.33 29.30 -4.13
CA MET A 59 4.62 28.93 -2.91
C MET A 59 3.66 30.04 -2.44
N LYS A 60 4.07 31.32 -2.53
CA LYS A 60 3.23 32.44 -2.11
C LYS A 60 2.07 32.66 -3.08
N VAL A 61 2.31 32.49 -4.38
CA VAL A 61 1.25 32.54 -5.40
C VAL A 61 0.24 31.42 -5.15
N SER A 62 0.70 30.18 -4.96
CA SER A 62 -0.17 29.05 -4.63
C SER A 62 -0.97 29.29 -3.35
N ASP A 63 -0.32 29.80 -2.30
CA ASP A 63 -0.97 30.14 -1.03
C ASP A 63 -2.02 31.24 -1.19
N SER A 64 -1.77 32.25 -2.03
CA SER A 64 -2.76 33.30 -2.30
C SER A 64 -4.00 32.81 -3.04
N ILE A 65 -3.90 31.71 -3.79
CA ILE A 65 -4.99 31.16 -4.60
C ILE A 65 -5.80 30.15 -3.78
N TYR A 66 -5.11 29.24 -3.09
CA TYR A 66 -5.70 28.06 -2.46
C TYR A 66 -5.70 28.10 -0.92
N GLY A 67 -5.03 29.07 -0.31
CA GLY A 67 -4.79 29.11 1.13
C GLY A 67 -3.49 28.42 1.53
N GLN A 68 -3.17 28.47 2.82
CA GLN A 68 -1.99 27.79 3.35
C GLN A 68 -2.25 26.30 3.54
N ALA A 69 -1.18 25.49 3.44
CA ALA A 69 -1.20 24.07 3.75
C ALA A 69 0.07 23.70 4.51
N GLY A 70 0.01 22.70 5.40
CA GLY A 70 1.16 22.31 6.20
C GLY A 70 2.34 21.78 5.36
N ARG A 71 2.02 21.06 4.27
CA ARG A 71 2.98 20.61 3.25
C ARG A 71 2.41 20.91 1.86
N TYR A 72 3.28 21.29 0.93
CA TYR A 72 2.87 21.66 -0.43
C TYR A 72 2.52 20.46 -1.30
N VAL A 73 3.26 19.35 -1.16
CA VAL A 73 2.88 18.05 -1.74
C VAL A 73 2.16 17.27 -0.65
N SER A 74 0.83 17.38 -0.64
CA SER A 74 -0.04 16.76 0.36
C SER A 74 -1.46 16.57 -0.16
N ARG A 75 -2.19 15.67 0.48
CA ARG A 75 -3.64 15.47 0.24
C ARG A 75 -4.44 16.74 0.56
N GLU A 76 -4.09 17.45 1.63
CA GLU A 76 -4.72 18.72 2.03
C GLU A 76 -4.67 19.74 0.88
N ARG A 77 -3.46 19.97 0.33
CA ARG A 77 -3.28 20.90 -0.79
C ARG A 77 -4.09 20.47 -2.01
N LEU A 78 -4.08 19.18 -2.34
CA LEU A 78 -4.84 18.64 -3.47
C LEU A 78 -6.33 18.94 -3.32
N LEU A 79 -6.92 18.68 -2.14
CA LEU A 79 -8.33 18.92 -1.88
C LEU A 79 -8.70 20.41 -2.00
N GLN A 80 -7.88 21.31 -1.45
CA GLN A 80 -8.06 22.76 -1.61
C GLN A 80 -8.08 23.18 -3.09
N MET A 81 -7.20 22.60 -3.91
CA MET A 81 -7.17 22.86 -5.35
C MET A 81 -8.45 22.36 -6.03
N LEU A 82 -8.84 21.11 -5.79
CA LEU A 82 -10.04 20.52 -6.39
C LEU A 82 -11.31 21.32 -6.07
N GLU A 83 -11.50 21.67 -4.80
CA GLU A 83 -12.67 22.43 -4.35
C GLU A 83 -12.72 23.81 -4.99
N LYS A 84 -11.63 24.58 -4.85
CA LYS A 84 -11.56 25.94 -5.39
C LYS A 84 -11.80 25.98 -6.89
N GLU A 85 -11.20 25.05 -7.63
CA GLU A 85 -11.25 25.03 -9.09
C GLU A 85 -12.60 24.54 -9.63
N PHE A 86 -13.19 23.56 -8.96
CA PHE A 86 -14.52 23.07 -9.32
C PHE A 86 -15.60 24.13 -9.07
N ASP A 87 -15.60 24.77 -7.90
CA ASP A 87 -16.60 25.78 -7.55
C ASP A 87 -16.53 26.99 -8.49
N LEU A 88 -15.31 27.49 -8.76
CA LEU A 88 -15.10 28.58 -9.71
C LEU A 88 -15.58 28.22 -11.13
N LEU A 89 -15.43 26.97 -11.54
CA LEU A 89 -15.88 26.49 -12.84
C LEU A 89 -17.41 26.49 -12.92
N VAL A 90 -18.07 25.90 -11.93
CA VAL A 90 -19.54 25.81 -11.86
C VAL A 90 -20.16 27.21 -11.76
N ASP A 91 -19.64 28.07 -10.89
CA ASP A 91 -20.15 29.43 -10.69
C ASP A 91 -20.13 30.26 -11.97
N ARG A 92 -19.08 30.10 -12.80
CA ARG A 92 -18.91 30.90 -14.02
C ARG A 92 -19.70 30.37 -15.20
N LEU A 93 -19.88 29.04 -15.28
CA LEU A 93 -20.28 28.39 -16.52
C LEU A 93 -21.62 27.67 -16.44
N SER A 94 -22.15 27.38 -15.26
CA SER A 94 -23.44 26.69 -15.09
C SER A 94 -24.61 27.41 -15.78
N SER A 95 -24.58 28.75 -15.83
CA SER A 95 -25.62 29.55 -16.48
C SER A 95 -25.42 29.76 -17.98
N SER A 96 -24.21 29.54 -18.51
CA SER A 96 -23.86 29.85 -19.90
C SER A 96 -23.69 28.61 -20.77
N ARG A 97 -23.40 27.45 -20.19
CA ARG A 97 -23.31 26.17 -20.89
C ARG A 97 -24.69 25.46 -20.96
N PRO A 98 -24.85 24.48 -21.86
CA PRO A 98 -26.03 23.63 -21.90
C PRO A 98 -26.35 23.00 -20.54
N ARG A 99 -27.64 22.83 -20.23
CA ARG A 99 -28.09 22.27 -18.94
C ARG A 99 -27.65 20.83 -18.70
N ASN A 100 -27.26 20.12 -19.75
CA ASN A 100 -26.76 18.76 -19.70
C ASN A 100 -25.23 18.67 -19.59
N THR A 101 -24.54 19.80 -19.45
CA THR A 101 -23.11 19.81 -19.18
C THR A 101 -22.82 19.26 -17.79
N THR A 102 -21.82 18.39 -17.72
CA THR A 102 -21.16 17.92 -16.52
C THR A 102 -19.79 18.58 -16.37
N PHE A 103 -19.40 18.82 -15.12
CA PHE A 103 -18.17 19.53 -14.79
C PHE A 103 -17.12 18.62 -14.16
N PHE A 104 -15.84 18.92 -14.38
CA PHE A 104 -14.74 18.32 -13.63
C PHE A 104 -13.63 19.32 -13.30
N ALA A 105 -12.90 19.04 -12.21
CA ALA A 105 -11.64 19.69 -11.89
C ALA A 105 -10.59 18.61 -11.65
N TYR A 106 -9.53 18.63 -12.43
CA TYR A 106 -8.33 17.83 -12.20
C TYR A 106 -7.31 18.67 -11.45
N ALA A 107 -6.69 18.09 -10.43
CA ALA A 107 -5.60 18.71 -9.71
C ALA A 107 -4.44 17.72 -9.51
N ALA A 108 -3.21 18.23 -9.59
CA ALA A 108 -2.00 17.50 -9.23
C ALA A 108 -1.05 18.40 -8.45
N THR A 109 -0.53 17.90 -7.32
CA THR A 109 0.60 18.50 -6.59
C THR A 109 1.71 17.48 -6.46
N VAL A 110 2.86 17.75 -7.09
CA VAL A 110 3.89 16.74 -7.34
C VAL A 110 5.28 17.28 -7.05
N ALA A 111 6.08 16.47 -6.34
CA ALA A 111 7.52 16.65 -6.20
C ALA A 111 8.26 15.70 -7.14
N ALA A 112 8.74 16.23 -8.27
CA ALA A 112 9.58 15.46 -9.20
C ALA A 112 11.07 15.66 -8.93
N LYS A 113 11.88 14.93 -9.69
CA LYS A 113 13.33 14.90 -9.52
C LYS A 113 13.94 16.29 -9.69
N SER A 114 14.67 16.73 -8.67
CA SER A 114 15.41 17.99 -8.70
C SER A 114 16.84 17.77 -9.18
N TYR A 115 17.47 18.80 -9.77
CA TYR A 115 18.87 18.74 -10.21
C TYR A 115 19.88 18.59 -9.06
N GLN A 116 19.49 18.88 -7.81
CA GLN A 116 20.42 18.99 -6.67
C GLN A 116 20.14 18.01 -5.52
N ARG A 117 18.98 17.36 -5.47
CA ARG A 117 18.58 16.49 -4.35
C ARG A 117 17.98 15.18 -4.84
N GLU A 118 18.51 14.08 -4.31
CA GLU A 118 17.92 12.75 -4.37
C GLU A 118 16.85 12.62 -3.28
N HIS A 119 15.63 13.07 -3.61
CA HIS A 119 14.44 12.79 -2.80
C HIS A 119 13.51 11.88 -3.58
N GLU A 120 12.65 11.17 -2.84
CA GLU A 120 11.57 10.39 -3.43
C GLU A 120 10.71 11.28 -4.33
N CYS A 121 10.47 10.81 -5.56
CA CYS A 121 9.64 11.51 -6.53
C CYS A 121 8.21 10.99 -6.39
N HIS A 122 7.32 11.81 -5.85
CA HIS A 122 5.95 11.41 -5.52
C HIS A 122 4.96 12.58 -5.64
N GLY A 123 3.67 12.29 -5.63
CA GLY A 123 2.65 13.31 -5.73
C GLY A 123 1.25 12.85 -5.38
N TRP A 124 0.40 13.84 -5.14
CA TRP A 124 -1.04 13.66 -4.97
C TRP A 124 -1.75 14.12 -6.23
N ILE A 125 -2.60 13.26 -6.78
CA ILE A 125 -3.40 13.53 -7.98
C ILE A 125 -4.86 13.31 -7.62
N GLY A 126 -5.74 14.15 -8.14
CA GLY A 126 -7.15 14.02 -7.88
C GLY A 126 -8.01 14.53 -9.02
N LEU A 127 -9.23 14.01 -9.05
CA LEU A 127 -10.30 14.43 -9.94
C LEU A 127 -11.57 14.61 -9.13
N ARG A 128 -12.09 15.83 -9.14
CA ARG A 128 -13.45 16.14 -8.71
C ARG A 128 -14.35 16.15 -9.93
N VAL A 129 -15.38 15.33 -9.96
CA VAL A 129 -16.22 15.11 -11.14
C VAL A 129 -17.70 15.09 -10.78
N GLN A 130 -18.51 15.77 -11.59
CA GLN A 130 -19.96 15.67 -11.55
C GLN A 130 -20.41 14.70 -12.64
N LEU A 131 -20.92 13.53 -12.28
CA LEU A 131 -21.31 12.50 -13.26
C LEU A 131 -22.67 12.76 -13.91
N HIS A 132 -23.55 13.51 -13.23
CA HIS A 132 -24.83 13.95 -13.77
C HIS A 132 -25.01 15.47 -13.60
N PRO A 133 -25.59 16.16 -14.59
CA PRO A 133 -25.73 17.62 -14.56
C PRO A 133 -26.45 18.11 -13.29
N GLY A 134 -25.82 19.04 -12.58
CA GLY A 134 -26.36 19.62 -11.34
C GLY A 134 -26.30 18.72 -10.10
N ALA A 135 -25.78 17.49 -10.20
CA ALA A 135 -25.58 16.63 -9.04
C ALA A 135 -24.39 17.06 -8.18
N ALA A 136 -24.36 16.60 -6.92
CA ALA A 136 -23.17 16.75 -6.08
C ALA A 136 -21.95 16.05 -6.74
N PRO A 137 -20.75 16.64 -6.65
CA PRO A 137 -19.56 16.04 -7.22
C PRO A 137 -19.06 14.86 -6.38
N SER A 138 -18.31 13.98 -7.03
CA SER A 138 -17.52 12.93 -6.41
C SER A 138 -16.04 13.16 -6.65
N ASP A 139 -15.21 12.68 -5.73
CA ASP A 139 -13.75 12.79 -5.78
C ASP A 139 -13.11 11.41 -5.99
N ILE A 140 -12.12 11.36 -6.87
CA ILE A 140 -11.17 10.25 -7.01
C ILE A 140 -9.80 10.82 -6.69
N ILE A 141 -9.18 10.35 -5.61
CA ILE A 141 -7.92 10.85 -5.09
C ILE A 141 -6.91 9.71 -5.08
N MET A 142 -5.69 9.96 -5.53
CA MET A 142 -4.62 8.97 -5.50
C MET A 142 -3.30 9.58 -5.07
N HIS A 143 -2.47 8.75 -4.46
CA HIS A 143 -1.05 9.03 -4.29
C HIS A 143 -0.26 8.18 -5.29
N VAL A 144 0.79 8.78 -5.84
CA VAL A 144 1.62 8.14 -6.86
C VAL A 144 3.09 8.36 -6.60
N ARG A 145 3.89 7.40 -7.05
CA ARG A 145 5.35 7.46 -7.07
C ARG A 145 5.83 7.38 -8.50
N MET A 146 6.74 8.26 -8.85
CA MET A 146 7.35 8.32 -10.18
C MET A 146 8.69 7.58 -10.14
N LEU A 147 8.83 6.60 -11.02
CA LEU A 147 9.96 5.66 -11.05
C LEU A 147 10.97 5.99 -12.15
N ASP A 148 10.59 6.84 -13.10
CA ASP A 148 11.49 7.32 -14.16
C ASP A 148 12.68 8.10 -13.57
N ASN A 149 13.84 8.01 -14.24
CA ASN A 149 15.11 8.56 -13.76
C ASN A 149 15.34 10.03 -14.12
N ASP A 150 14.49 10.62 -14.96
CA ASP A 150 14.58 12.01 -15.39
C ASP A 150 13.22 12.70 -15.33
N ASN A 151 13.24 14.01 -15.14
CA ASN A 151 12.04 14.82 -14.93
C ASN A 151 11.10 14.82 -16.16
N THR A 152 11.65 14.79 -17.37
CA THR A 152 10.85 14.83 -18.60
C THR A 152 9.99 13.57 -18.73
N ALA A 153 10.59 12.40 -18.51
CA ALA A 153 9.88 11.14 -18.51
C ALA A 153 8.85 11.07 -17.37
N GLN A 154 9.17 11.59 -16.18
CA GLN A 154 8.21 11.67 -15.07
C GLN A 154 6.99 12.53 -15.44
N SER A 155 7.20 13.72 -16.01
CA SER A 155 6.12 14.60 -16.46
C SER A 155 5.24 13.94 -17.53
N GLU A 156 5.84 13.30 -18.54
CA GLU A 156 5.09 12.60 -19.59
C GLU A 156 4.21 11.49 -18.99
N ALA A 157 4.77 10.70 -18.06
CA ALA A 157 4.04 9.63 -17.39
C ALA A 157 2.83 10.16 -16.61
N LEU A 158 2.98 11.29 -15.90
CA LEU A 158 1.88 11.96 -15.21
C LEU A 158 0.81 12.45 -16.18
N GLY A 159 1.22 12.98 -17.34
CA GLY A 159 0.31 13.40 -18.41
C GLY A 159 -0.58 12.25 -18.90
N ILE A 160 0.02 11.09 -19.15
CA ILE A 160 -0.70 9.87 -19.55
C ILE A 160 -1.67 9.43 -18.46
N LEU A 161 -1.20 9.35 -17.20
CA LEU A 161 -2.00 8.96 -16.06
C LEU A 161 -3.21 9.89 -15.85
N GLY A 162 -3.01 11.21 -15.96
CA GLY A 162 -4.09 12.18 -15.77
C GLY A 162 -5.18 12.08 -16.84
N VAL A 163 -4.82 11.84 -18.10
CA VAL A 163 -5.80 11.55 -19.16
C VAL A 163 -6.56 10.26 -18.86
N ASN A 164 -5.86 9.20 -18.46
CA ASN A 164 -6.50 7.93 -18.09
C ASN A 164 -7.45 8.09 -16.91
N LEU A 165 -7.10 8.90 -15.90
CA LEU A 165 -7.98 9.19 -14.75
C LEU A 165 -9.26 9.91 -15.19
N ILE A 166 -9.14 10.98 -15.98
CA ILE A 166 -10.32 11.74 -16.47
C ILE A 166 -11.19 10.85 -17.35
N TYR A 167 -10.58 10.12 -18.28
CA TYR A 167 -11.28 9.21 -19.17
C TYR A 167 -11.98 8.09 -18.39
N GLY A 168 -11.27 7.44 -17.46
CA GLY A 168 -11.80 6.35 -16.64
C GLY A 168 -12.95 6.81 -15.74
N ALA A 169 -12.87 8.01 -15.18
CA ALA A 169 -13.96 8.56 -14.38
C ALA A 169 -15.26 8.75 -15.17
N PHE A 170 -15.19 9.13 -16.45
CA PHE A 170 -16.41 9.30 -17.25
C PHE A 170 -16.92 8.00 -17.88
N ASN A 171 -16.06 7.01 -18.10
CA ASN A 171 -16.42 5.79 -18.84
C ASN A 171 -16.56 4.54 -17.96
N TYR A 172 -15.89 4.49 -16.81
CA TYR A 172 -15.78 3.30 -15.95
C TYR A 172 -16.22 3.55 -14.50
N TRP A 173 -16.85 4.68 -14.18
CA TRP A 173 -17.25 5.00 -12.80
C TRP A 173 -18.14 3.94 -12.13
N SER A 174 -18.98 3.25 -12.92
CA SER A 174 -19.87 2.19 -12.41
C SER A 174 -19.13 0.89 -12.08
N HIS A 175 -17.87 0.75 -12.53
CA HIS A 175 -17.01 -0.40 -12.29
C HIS A 175 -15.63 0.10 -11.84
N PRO A 176 -15.47 0.49 -10.56
CA PRO A 176 -14.24 1.12 -10.05
C PRO A 176 -12.96 0.29 -10.27
N THR A 177 -13.07 -1.05 -10.27
CA THR A 177 -11.96 -1.94 -10.60
C THR A 177 -11.49 -1.78 -12.05
N ASP A 178 -12.40 -1.57 -13.00
CA ASP A 178 -12.06 -1.32 -14.41
C ASP A 178 -11.44 0.07 -14.57
N LEU A 179 -11.89 1.05 -13.78
CA LEU A 179 -11.26 2.36 -13.71
C LEU A 179 -9.81 2.21 -13.26
N ILE A 180 -9.56 1.52 -12.14
CA ILE A 180 -8.22 1.27 -11.60
C ILE A 180 -7.33 0.56 -12.63
N ASP A 181 -7.84 -0.51 -13.24
CA ASP A 181 -7.10 -1.29 -14.25
C ASP A 181 -6.67 -0.40 -15.43
N SER A 182 -7.51 0.57 -15.83
CA SER A 182 -7.25 1.47 -16.96
C SER A 182 -6.24 2.61 -16.67
N LEU A 183 -5.90 2.87 -15.39
CA LEU A 183 -5.05 4.02 -15.03
C LEU A 183 -3.65 3.95 -15.65
N LYS A 184 -3.11 2.75 -15.88
CA LYS A 184 -1.79 2.52 -16.49
C LYS A 184 -1.83 2.16 -17.97
N ASP A 185 -2.98 2.30 -18.64
CA ASP A 185 -3.07 2.08 -20.09
C ASP A 185 -2.07 2.97 -20.83
N LYS A 186 -1.30 2.38 -21.75
CA LYS A 186 -0.24 3.05 -22.54
C LYS A 186 0.86 3.76 -21.74
N LEU A 187 0.92 3.56 -20.42
CA LEU A 187 1.99 4.12 -19.59
C LEU A 187 3.29 3.32 -19.74
N GLY A 188 3.19 2.01 -20.01
CA GLY A 188 4.32 1.09 -19.97
C GLY A 188 4.59 0.56 -18.56
N PRO A 189 5.46 -0.45 -18.42
CA PRO A 189 5.81 -1.01 -17.13
C PRO A 189 6.66 -0.03 -16.32
N ASP A 190 6.52 -0.08 -14.99
CA ASP A 190 7.47 0.52 -14.03
C ASP A 190 7.80 2.01 -14.18
N ARG A 191 6.89 2.83 -14.73
CA ARG A 191 7.03 4.30 -14.75
C ARG A 191 6.35 5.00 -13.58
N ILE A 192 5.16 4.53 -13.22
CA ILE A 192 4.39 5.01 -12.07
C ILE A 192 3.90 3.82 -11.24
N GLU A 193 4.00 3.98 -9.93
CA GLU A 193 3.35 3.15 -8.91
C GLU A 193 2.21 3.97 -8.28
N ILE A 194 1.00 3.40 -8.22
CA ILE A 194 -0.16 4.00 -7.55
C ILE A 194 -0.31 3.26 -6.22
N ASP A 195 0.16 3.87 -5.14
CA ASP A 195 0.28 3.24 -3.82
C ASP A 195 -0.91 3.56 -2.89
N LEU A 196 -1.81 4.46 -3.31
CA LEU A 196 -3.09 4.71 -2.67
C LEU A 196 -4.11 5.21 -3.69
N ILE A 197 -5.35 4.73 -3.58
CA ILE A 197 -6.52 5.32 -4.24
C ILE A 197 -7.69 5.47 -3.27
N HIS A 198 -8.48 6.54 -3.42
CA HIS A 198 -9.61 6.83 -2.56
C HIS A 198 -10.74 7.46 -3.36
N PHE A 199 -11.92 6.86 -3.28
CA PHE A 199 -13.16 7.30 -3.89
C PHE A 199 -14.07 7.91 -2.81
N ASN A 200 -14.67 9.05 -3.10
CA ASN A 200 -15.57 9.75 -2.18
C ASN A 200 -16.70 10.47 -2.92
N GLY A 201 -17.83 10.69 -2.26
CA GLY A 201 -18.98 11.43 -2.78
C GLY A 201 -20.12 10.54 -3.28
N ALA A 202 -21.22 11.17 -3.69
CA ALA A 202 -22.53 10.54 -3.87
C ALA A 202 -22.53 9.30 -4.79
N TYR A 203 -21.66 9.27 -5.79
CA TYR A 203 -21.58 8.15 -6.74
C TYR A 203 -20.67 7.00 -6.29
N PHE A 204 -20.01 7.16 -5.15
CA PHE A 204 -19.03 6.22 -4.61
C PHE A 204 -19.32 5.84 -3.16
N GLU A 205 -20.54 6.09 -2.66
CA GLU A 205 -20.94 5.81 -1.27
C GLU A 205 -20.84 4.31 -0.92
N ASP A 206 -21.15 3.44 -1.88
CA ASP A 206 -21.10 1.99 -1.71
C ASP A 206 -19.68 1.39 -1.94
N ILE A 207 -18.67 2.23 -2.24
CA ILE A 207 -17.31 1.74 -2.47
C ILE A 207 -16.57 1.52 -1.16
N GLU A 208 -16.20 0.26 -0.90
CA GLU A 208 -15.23 -0.08 0.13
C GLU A 208 -13.81 0.22 -0.36
N ASN A 209 -13.29 1.39 0.03
CA ASN A 209 -11.97 1.88 -0.38
C ASN A 209 -10.82 0.92 -0.01
N ARG A 210 -10.96 0.14 1.07
CA ARG A 210 -9.93 -0.83 1.46
C ARG A 210 -9.78 -1.94 0.43
N LEU A 211 -10.90 -2.45 -0.11
CA LEU A 211 -10.90 -3.40 -1.24
C LEU A 211 -10.28 -2.79 -2.49
N MET A 212 -10.59 -1.52 -2.79
CA MET A 212 -10.01 -0.84 -3.95
C MET A 212 -8.49 -0.74 -3.88
N ASN A 213 -7.93 -0.53 -2.68
CA ASN A 213 -6.48 -0.53 -2.50
C ASN A 213 -5.88 -1.95 -2.57
N LEU A 214 -6.55 -2.98 -2.04
CA LEU A 214 -6.11 -4.37 -2.26
C LEU A 214 -6.08 -4.72 -3.75
N HIS A 215 -7.05 -4.24 -4.53
CA HIS A 215 -7.09 -4.41 -5.98
C HIS A 215 -5.88 -3.75 -6.67
N LEU A 216 -5.28 -2.69 -6.13
CA LEU A 216 -4.03 -2.12 -6.66
C LEU A 216 -2.89 -3.14 -6.67
N ILE A 217 -2.84 -4.06 -5.70
CA ILE A 217 -1.84 -5.14 -5.67
C ILE A 217 -2.17 -6.16 -6.75
N ARG A 218 -3.44 -6.60 -6.84
CA ARG A 218 -3.92 -7.58 -7.83
C ARG A 218 -3.72 -7.10 -9.28
N SER A 219 -3.89 -5.80 -9.52
CA SER A 219 -3.74 -5.16 -10.82
C SER A 219 -2.31 -4.66 -11.12
N TRP A 220 -1.34 -5.00 -10.26
CA TRP A 220 0.09 -4.65 -10.40
C TRP A 220 0.34 -3.14 -10.50
N GLN A 221 -0.50 -2.36 -9.80
CA GLN A 221 -0.39 -0.92 -9.67
C GLN A 221 0.56 -0.54 -8.54
N THR A 222 0.58 -1.35 -7.47
CA THR A 222 1.54 -1.31 -6.36
C THR A 222 1.91 -2.72 -5.91
N ARG A 223 2.96 -2.82 -5.11
CA ARG A 223 3.44 -4.07 -4.50
C ARG A 223 2.97 -4.25 -3.07
N ALA A 224 2.50 -3.18 -2.43
CA ALA A 224 2.02 -3.20 -1.07
C ALA A 224 1.08 -2.04 -0.75
N VAL A 225 0.19 -2.30 0.20
CA VAL A 225 -0.78 -1.36 0.78
C VAL A 225 -0.69 -1.46 2.30
N ILE A 226 -0.87 -0.33 2.98
CA ILE A 226 -0.73 -0.24 4.43
C ILE A 226 -2.00 0.35 5.03
N PHE A 227 -2.47 -0.28 6.11
CA PHE A 227 -3.60 0.12 6.92
C PHE A 227 -3.11 0.57 8.30
N ASN A 228 -3.56 1.73 8.77
CA ASN A 228 -3.29 2.19 10.13
C ASN A 228 -4.14 1.40 11.15
N PRO A 229 -3.93 1.58 12.47
CA PRO A 229 -4.75 0.93 13.50
C PRO A 229 -6.24 1.30 13.47
N GLN A 230 -6.63 2.36 12.75
CA GLN A 230 -8.03 2.73 12.51
C GLN A 230 -8.64 1.96 11.32
N GLY A 231 -7.86 1.13 10.63
CA GLY A 231 -8.25 0.41 9.42
C GLY A 231 -8.20 1.26 8.14
N GLU A 232 -7.71 2.49 8.20
CA GLU A 232 -7.64 3.39 7.05
C GLU A 232 -6.35 3.17 6.26
N VAL A 233 -6.43 3.29 4.92
CA VAL A 233 -5.27 3.18 4.04
C VAL A 233 -4.38 4.43 4.19
N VAL A 234 -3.08 4.22 4.36
CA VAL A 234 -2.10 5.29 4.55
C VAL A 234 -0.95 5.23 3.56
N VAL A 235 -0.40 6.39 3.23
CA VAL A 235 0.77 6.49 2.33
C VAL A 235 2.04 6.05 3.08
N PRO A 236 2.80 5.07 2.56
CA PRO A 236 4.01 4.54 3.22
C PRO A 236 5.07 5.61 3.51
N GLY A 237 5.28 6.53 2.56
CA GLY A 237 6.25 7.62 2.69
C GLY A 237 5.94 8.59 3.83
N GLU A 238 4.66 8.76 4.19
CA GLU A 238 4.26 9.57 5.34
C GLU A 238 4.37 8.80 6.64
N LEU A 239 3.96 7.52 6.64
CA LEU A 239 3.95 6.66 7.82
C LEU A 239 5.36 6.40 8.36
N PHE A 240 6.30 6.01 7.47
CA PHE A 240 7.64 5.57 7.86
C PHE A 240 8.68 6.68 7.94
N TYR A 241 8.32 7.92 7.59
CA TYR A 241 9.25 9.03 7.48
C TYR A 241 10.05 9.23 8.78
N LYS A 242 11.36 8.96 8.72
CA LYS A 242 12.31 9.06 9.85
C LYS A 242 11.94 8.21 11.07
N LYS A 243 11.11 7.17 10.90
CA LYS A 243 10.71 6.25 11.98
C LYS A 243 11.43 4.90 11.87
N PRO A 244 11.88 4.32 12.98
CA PRO A 244 12.28 2.91 13.01
C PRO A 244 11.06 2.01 12.82
N VAL A 245 11.28 0.84 12.21
CA VAL A 245 10.21 -0.10 11.86
C VAL A 245 10.54 -1.47 12.41
N LEU A 246 9.58 -2.07 13.12
CA LEU A 246 9.61 -3.48 13.48
C LEU A 246 8.51 -4.18 12.71
N VAL A 247 8.86 -5.15 11.88
CA VAL A 247 7.89 -5.92 11.10
C VAL A 247 7.85 -7.36 11.58
N ILE A 248 6.64 -7.87 11.79
CA ILE A 248 6.39 -9.30 11.90
C ILE A 248 5.69 -9.77 10.64
N ARG A 249 6.09 -10.91 10.11
CA ARG A 249 5.41 -11.54 8.98
C ARG A 249 4.57 -12.70 9.48
N GLY A 250 3.33 -12.80 9.00
CA GLY A 250 2.45 -13.89 9.36
C GLY A 250 1.23 -13.99 8.45
N THR A 251 0.58 -15.15 8.47
CA THR A 251 -0.71 -15.35 7.81
C THR A 251 -1.86 -14.75 8.62
N PHE A 252 -1.72 -14.69 9.96
CA PHE A 252 -2.70 -14.15 10.93
C PHE A 252 -4.14 -14.64 10.68
N ASN A 253 -4.29 -15.95 10.48
CA ASN A 253 -5.58 -16.58 10.17
C ASN A 253 -5.98 -17.65 11.21
N PRO A 254 -6.51 -17.26 12.38
CA PRO A 254 -6.58 -15.91 12.94
C PRO A 254 -5.26 -15.44 13.57
N VAL A 255 -5.21 -14.19 14.05
CA VAL A 255 -4.14 -13.74 14.95
C VAL A 255 -4.26 -14.43 16.32
N THR A 256 -3.17 -15.06 16.76
CA THR A 256 -3.11 -15.85 18.02
C THR A 256 -2.35 -15.12 19.13
N LYS A 257 -2.44 -15.63 20.36
CA LYS A 257 -1.65 -15.14 21.50
C LYS A 257 -0.14 -15.28 21.27
N VAL A 258 0.33 -16.33 20.57
CA VAL A 258 1.74 -16.45 20.13
C VAL A 258 2.15 -15.29 19.25
N ASN A 259 1.31 -14.90 18.29
CA ASN A 259 1.64 -13.79 17.40
C ASN A 259 1.78 -12.48 18.18
N VAL A 260 0.91 -12.24 19.16
CA VAL A 260 0.98 -11.06 20.04
C VAL A 260 2.26 -11.09 20.89
N ASP A 261 2.57 -12.24 21.50
CA ASP A 261 3.79 -12.41 22.30
C ASP A 261 5.06 -12.19 21.47
N MET A 262 5.11 -12.71 20.25
CA MET A 262 6.20 -12.46 19.30
C MET A 262 6.40 -10.97 19.03
N ILE A 263 5.30 -10.23 18.79
CA ILE A 263 5.37 -8.79 18.49
C ILE A 263 5.85 -8.01 19.70
N GLU A 264 5.27 -8.22 20.88
CA GLU A 264 5.58 -7.44 22.07
C GLU A 264 6.98 -7.76 22.60
N SER A 265 7.38 -9.03 22.59
CA SER A 265 8.75 -9.45 22.94
C SER A 265 9.78 -8.87 21.97
N GLY A 266 9.51 -8.96 20.66
CA GLY A 266 10.35 -8.33 19.64
C GLY A 266 10.45 -6.81 19.80
N LYS A 267 9.34 -6.15 20.10
CA LYS A 267 9.27 -4.71 20.34
C LYS A 267 10.09 -4.29 21.55
N LYS A 268 9.95 -5.01 22.67
CA LYS A 268 10.68 -4.71 23.90
C LYS A 268 12.19 -4.80 23.68
N GLN A 269 12.68 -5.90 23.11
CA GLN A 269 14.11 -6.09 22.86
C GLN A 269 14.64 -5.11 21.81
N PHE A 270 13.90 -4.88 20.72
CA PHE A 270 14.28 -3.93 19.66
C PHE A 270 14.47 -2.51 20.19
N ILE A 271 13.56 -2.05 21.07
CA ILE A 271 13.63 -0.73 21.70
C ILE A 271 14.89 -0.62 22.56
N GLN A 272 15.16 -1.64 23.39
CA GLN A 272 16.29 -1.65 24.31
C GLN A 272 17.64 -1.66 23.58
N GLU A 273 17.83 -2.56 22.62
CA GLU A 273 19.11 -2.72 21.91
C GLU A 273 19.47 -1.52 21.03
N ASN A 274 18.46 -0.88 20.43
CA ASN A 274 18.68 0.18 19.44
C ASN A 274 18.46 1.58 20.02
N ALA A 275 18.18 1.71 21.32
CA ALA A 275 17.83 2.96 21.99
C ALA A 275 16.75 3.76 21.22
N VAL A 276 15.71 3.05 20.77
CA VAL A 276 14.63 3.62 19.96
C VAL A 276 13.56 4.23 20.87
N ASP A 277 13.09 5.42 20.51
CA ASP A 277 11.90 6.03 21.12
C ASP A 277 10.65 5.21 20.76
N ALA A 278 10.00 4.63 21.78
CA ALA A 278 8.84 3.77 21.64
C ALA A 278 7.67 4.46 20.92
N GLU A 279 7.50 5.78 21.09
CA GLU A 279 6.41 6.54 20.45
C GLU A 279 6.65 6.74 18.95
N ARG A 280 7.90 6.61 18.51
CA ARG A 280 8.29 6.74 17.09
C ARG A 280 8.36 5.42 16.36
N LEU A 281 8.33 4.29 17.07
CA LEU A 281 8.38 2.97 16.48
C LEU A 281 7.09 2.67 15.73
N VAL A 282 7.22 2.21 14.49
CA VAL A 282 6.10 1.62 13.75
C VAL A 282 6.20 0.10 13.87
N SER A 283 5.29 -0.49 14.64
CA SER A 283 5.06 -1.94 14.63
C SER A 283 4.13 -2.30 13.47
N LEU A 284 4.61 -3.18 12.59
CA LEU A 284 3.96 -3.54 11.34
C LEU A 284 3.69 -5.05 11.30
N ALA A 285 2.43 -5.45 11.15
CA ALA A 285 2.07 -6.82 10.82
C ALA A 285 1.95 -6.96 9.30
N GLU A 286 2.82 -7.76 8.68
CA GLU A 286 2.81 -7.98 7.25
C GLU A 286 2.18 -9.32 6.88
N ILE A 287 1.18 -9.27 6.00
CA ILE A 287 0.54 -10.42 5.37
C ILE A 287 0.89 -10.41 3.88
N THR A 288 1.48 -11.50 3.40
CA THR A 288 1.77 -11.68 1.98
C THR A 288 0.57 -12.33 1.26
N MET A 289 0.13 -11.74 0.14
CA MET A 289 -0.83 -12.32 -0.79
C MET A 289 -0.26 -13.55 -1.51
N ASN A 290 1.07 -13.62 -1.64
CA ASN A 290 1.79 -14.73 -2.26
C ASN A 290 2.44 -15.58 -1.16
N SER A 291 1.63 -16.23 -0.34
CA SER A 291 2.14 -17.21 0.62
C SER A 291 2.25 -18.58 -0.06
N PRO A 292 3.43 -19.24 -0.02
CA PRO A 292 3.55 -20.63 -0.48
C PRO A 292 2.78 -21.63 0.40
N PHE A 293 2.30 -21.19 1.57
CA PHE A 293 1.56 -22.02 2.53
C PHE A 293 0.03 -21.94 2.35
N THR A 294 -0.48 -20.97 1.59
CA THR A 294 -1.89 -20.89 1.23
C THR A 294 -2.05 -21.50 -0.16
N GLY A 295 -2.42 -22.78 -0.21
CA GLY A 295 -3.11 -23.32 -1.38
C GLY A 295 -4.44 -22.59 -1.51
N ASP A 296 -4.79 -22.19 -2.73
CA ASP A 296 -5.99 -21.44 -3.13
C ASP A 296 -5.91 -19.91 -3.03
N THR A 297 -6.56 -19.29 -4.02
CA THR A 297 -6.78 -17.84 -4.13
C THR A 297 -7.58 -17.35 -2.93
N VAL A 298 -6.88 -16.84 -1.92
CA VAL A 298 -7.51 -16.14 -0.78
C VAL A 298 -8.31 -14.96 -1.31
N ASP A 299 -9.58 -14.87 -0.89
CA ASP A 299 -10.49 -13.77 -1.20
C ASP A 299 -10.02 -12.46 -0.55
N ASP A 300 -10.18 -11.33 -1.24
CA ASP A 300 -9.79 -10.01 -0.72
C ASP A 300 -10.60 -9.65 0.54
N ALA A 301 -11.82 -10.15 0.67
CA ALA A 301 -12.63 -10.03 1.89
C ALA A 301 -11.95 -10.69 3.10
N ASP A 302 -11.29 -11.83 2.91
CA ASP A 302 -10.60 -12.54 4.00
C ASP A 302 -9.36 -11.76 4.48
N PHE A 303 -8.62 -11.12 3.56
CA PHE A 303 -7.55 -10.20 3.97
C PHE A 303 -8.07 -9.02 4.80
N LEU A 304 -9.22 -8.44 4.44
CA LEU A 304 -9.81 -7.35 5.23
C LEU A 304 -10.22 -7.79 6.63
N VAL A 305 -10.77 -9.00 6.77
CA VAL A 305 -11.07 -9.56 8.09
C VAL A 305 -9.81 -9.63 8.95
N ARG A 306 -8.70 -10.13 8.40
CA ARG A 306 -7.42 -10.21 9.12
C ARG A 306 -6.85 -8.83 9.45
N VAL A 307 -7.00 -7.85 8.56
CA VAL A 307 -6.66 -6.45 8.80
C VAL A 307 -7.47 -5.90 9.97
N ASP A 308 -8.79 -6.10 9.98
CA ASP A 308 -9.67 -5.62 11.05
C ASP A 308 -9.32 -6.23 12.41
N LEU A 309 -9.04 -7.54 12.45
CA LEU A 309 -8.62 -8.24 13.65
C LEU A 309 -7.31 -7.66 14.20
N LEU A 310 -6.29 -7.49 13.36
CA LEU A 310 -5.00 -6.90 13.76
C LEU A 310 -5.12 -5.41 14.16
N ALA A 311 -5.91 -4.63 13.43
CA ALA A 311 -6.17 -3.23 13.72
C ALA A 311 -6.88 -3.07 15.08
N SER A 312 -7.79 -3.98 15.43
CA SER A 312 -8.45 -3.99 16.74
C SER A 312 -7.50 -4.20 17.92
N LEU A 313 -6.33 -4.79 17.68
CA LEU A 313 -5.22 -4.92 18.64
C LEU A 313 -4.27 -3.71 18.62
N GLY A 314 -4.52 -2.72 17.78
CA GLY A 314 -3.71 -1.50 17.67
C GLY A 314 -2.55 -1.59 16.69
N TYR A 315 -2.48 -2.64 15.85
CA TYR A 315 -1.39 -2.82 14.90
C TYR A 315 -1.61 -2.09 13.58
N THR A 316 -0.52 -1.56 13.00
CA THR A 316 -0.48 -1.19 11.59
C THR A 316 -0.33 -2.47 10.77
N VAL A 317 -1.10 -2.63 9.69
CA VAL A 317 -1.09 -3.84 8.86
C VAL A 317 -0.60 -3.51 7.45
N MET A 318 0.33 -4.30 6.92
CA MET A 318 0.77 -4.24 5.52
C MET A 318 0.28 -5.48 4.80
N ILE A 319 -0.39 -5.28 3.67
CA ILE A 319 -0.63 -6.36 2.71
C ILE A 319 0.35 -6.19 1.56
N SER A 320 1.09 -7.24 1.22
CA SER A 320 2.13 -7.18 0.20
C SER A 320 2.13 -8.39 -0.72
N ASP A 321 2.84 -8.31 -1.84
CA ASP A 321 3.13 -9.47 -2.69
C ASP A 321 4.59 -9.96 -2.57
N TYR A 322 5.28 -9.52 -1.51
CA TYR A 322 6.70 -9.80 -1.29
C TYR A 322 6.92 -11.18 -0.69
N VAL A 323 7.21 -12.15 -1.55
CA VAL A 323 7.56 -13.51 -1.11
C VAL A 323 8.85 -13.52 -0.26
N ARG A 324 9.93 -12.85 -0.70
CA ARG A 324 11.25 -12.90 -0.04
C ARG A 324 11.47 -11.75 0.94
N PHE A 325 11.99 -12.02 2.13
CA PHE A 325 12.23 -11.00 3.18
C PHE A 325 13.12 -9.84 2.72
N PHE A 326 14.14 -10.08 1.88
CA PHE A 326 14.99 -9.00 1.40
C PHE A 326 14.23 -7.99 0.52
N ARG A 327 13.13 -8.40 -0.15
CA ARG A 327 12.27 -7.49 -0.92
C ARG A 327 11.43 -6.61 0.01
N LEU A 328 10.87 -7.20 1.07
CA LEU A 328 10.16 -6.47 2.12
C LEU A 328 11.09 -5.44 2.77
N ARG A 329 12.31 -5.85 3.15
CA ARG A 329 13.33 -4.95 3.67
C ARG A 329 13.67 -3.83 2.69
N ALA A 330 13.89 -4.17 1.42
CA ALA A 330 14.19 -3.18 0.38
C ALA A 330 13.05 -2.19 0.20
N TYR A 331 11.79 -2.61 0.33
CA TYR A 331 10.64 -1.72 0.32
C TYR A 331 10.65 -0.75 1.51
N LEU A 332 10.80 -1.25 2.75
CA LEU A 332 10.83 -0.42 3.96
C LEU A 332 11.99 0.59 3.94
N ARG A 333 13.18 0.15 3.49
CA ARG A 333 14.38 0.98 3.40
C ARG A 333 14.24 2.16 2.43
N ARG A 334 13.29 2.12 1.48
CA ARG A 334 12.97 3.27 0.61
C ARG A 334 12.45 4.46 1.42
N TYR A 335 11.66 4.20 2.46
CA TYR A 335 10.94 5.24 3.21
C TYR A 335 11.61 5.63 4.52
N THR A 336 12.47 4.78 5.08
CA THR A 336 13.21 5.08 6.32
C THR A 336 14.69 4.74 6.23
N GLN A 337 15.51 5.57 6.89
CA GLN A 337 16.95 5.33 7.11
C GLN A 337 17.25 4.92 8.56
N LYS A 338 16.21 4.65 9.37
CA LYS A 338 16.32 4.19 10.75
C LYS A 338 16.42 2.66 10.85
N GLN A 339 16.56 2.14 12.06
CA GLN A 339 16.65 0.70 12.31
C GLN A 339 15.42 -0.03 11.74
N ILE A 340 15.65 -1.17 11.10
CA ILE A 340 14.60 -2.12 10.71
C ILE A 340 14.81 -3.41 11.49
N GLY A 341 13.80 -3.84 12.24
CA GLY A 341 13.74 -5.15 12.88
C GLY A 341 12.75 -6.04 12.14
N ILE A 342 13.09 -7.31 11.95
CA ILE A 342 12.17 -8.33 11.42
C ILE A 342 12.01 -9.42 12.48
N VAL A 343 10.79 -9.68 12.93
CA VAL A 343 10.49 -10.78 13.86
C VAL A 343 10.01 -11.98 13.06
N LEU A 344 10.61 -13.14 13.31
CA LEU A 344 10.19 -14.42 12.72
C LEU A 344 10.36 -15.56 13.73
N SER A 345 9.65 -16.66 13.50
CA SER A 345 9.82 -17.87 14.32
C SER A 345 10.99 -18.70 13.80
N VAL A 346 11.60 -19.48 14.68
CA VAL A 346 12.54 -20.52 14.26
C VAL A 346 11.89 -21.52 13.28
N ARG A 347 10.56 -21.68 13.30
CA ARG A 347 9.81 -22.47 12.31
C ARG A 347 10.00 -21.95 10.87
N ASP A 348 10.24 -20.66 10.70
CA ASP A 348 10.47 -20.05 9.38
C ASP A 348 11.84 -20.43 8.78
N PHE A 349 12.75 -21.03 9.56
CA PHE A 349 14.07 -21.45 9.07
C PHE A 349 13.99 -22.57 8.03
N ASP A 350 12.97 -23.43 8.13
CA ASP A 350 12.68 -24.49 7.14
C ASP A 350 12.55 -23.91 5.73
N TYR A 351 12.08 -22.67 5.63
CA TYR A 351 11.94 -21.92 4.39
C TYR A 351 13.11 -20.97 4.14
N LEU A 352 13.55 -20.23 5.16
CA LEU A 352 14.59 -19.21 5.05
C LEU A 352 15.95 -19.81 4.66
N PHE A 353 16.25 -21.05 5.07
CA PHE A 353 17.47 -21.78 4.72
C PHE A 353 17.25 -22.84 3.63
N ASN A 354 16.09 -22.83 2.95
CA ASN A 354 15.84 -23.70 1.81
C ASN A 354 16.47 -23.12 0.54
N LEU A 355 17.45 -23.81 -0.04
CA LEU A 355 18.13 -23.34 -1.25
C LEU A 355 17.18 -23.17 -2.45
N LYS A 356 16.14 -24.02 -2.57
CA LYS A 356 15.16 -23.93 -3.66
C LYS A 356 14.40 -22.61 -3.63
N PHE A 357 14.24 -22.03 -2.45
CA PHE A 357 13.54 -20.76 -2.29
C PHE A 357 14.26 -19.59 -3.00
N TYR A 358 15.57 -19.72 -3.22
CA TYR A 358 16.42 -18.71 -3.85
C TYR A 358 16.79 -19.02 -5.31
N GLU A 359 16.16 -20.04 -5.91
CA GLU A 359 16.30 -20.29 -7.36
C GLU A 359 15.96 -19.02 -8.16
N GLY A 360 16.74 -18.78 -9.22
CA GLY A 360 16.67 -17.58 -10.05
C GLY A 360 17.48 -16.38 -9.54
N LEU A 361 18.11 -16.43 -8.37
CA LEU A 361 19.14 -15.46 -7.96
C LEU A 361 20.52 -15.97 -8.36
N GLU A 362 21.34 -15.11 -8.96
CA GLU A 362 22.68 -15.47 -9.42
C GLU A 362 23.57 -15.96 -8.27
N GLY A 363 23.51 -15.28 -7.12
CA GLY A 363 24.23 -15.70 -5.90
C GLY A 363 23.39 -16.51 -4.91
N GLY A 364 22.21 -16.98 -5.31
CA GLY A 364 21.33 -17.82 -4.48
C GLY A 364 21.06 -17.24 -3.07
N ILE A 365 21.23 -18.07 -2.04
CA ILE A 365 21.01 -17.68 -0.64
C ILE A 365 21.98 -16.58 -0.18
N LEU A 366 23.24 -16.60 -0.63
CA LEU A 366 24.23 -15.61 -0.21
C LEU A 366 23.88 -14.21 -0.72
N GLU A 367 23.40 -14.10 -1.96
CA GLU A 367 22.88 -12.84 -2.50
C GLU A 367 21.65 -12.36 -1.71
N ALA A 368 20.73 -13.27 -1.38
CA ALA A 368 19.52 -12.92 -0.64
C ALA A 368 19.84 -12.38 0.77
N PHE A 369 20.72 -13.05 1.51
CA PHE A 369 21.12 -12.64 2.85
C PHE A 369 21.99 -11.37 2.80
N GLY A 370 22.88 -11.26 1.81
CA GLY A 370 23.65 -10.05 1.54
C GLY A 370 22.77 -8.82 1.23
N LYS A 371 21.54 -9.01 0.73
CA LYS A 371 20.55 -7.95 0.53
C LYS A 371 19.65 -7.70 1.74
N LEU A 372 19.47 -8.68 2.63
CA LEU A 372 18.58 -8.62 3.78
C LEU A 372 19.15 -7.77 4.93
N PHE A 373 20.39 -8.03 5.31
CA PHE A 373 21.01 -7.50 6.54
C PHE A 373 21.70 -6.12 6.47
N PRO A 374 22.04 -5.54 5.31
CA PRO A 374 22.65 -4.21 5.28
C PRO A 374 21.82 -3.09 5.92
N ASP A 375 22.43 -1.92 6.04
CA ASP A 375 21.85 -0.67 6.51
C ASP A 375 20.99 -0.84 7.77
N LYS A 376 21.58 -1.32 8.88
CA LYS A 376 20.89 -1.33 10.18
C LYS A 376 19.62 -2.18 10.17
N THR A 377 19.73 -3.41 9.66
CA THR A 377 18.65 -4.40 9.65
C THR A 377 19.05 -5.60 10.51
N SER A 378 18.19 -5.99 11.43
CA SER A 378 18.39 -7.18 12.27
C SER A 378 17.13 -8.04 12.26
N VAL A 379 17.31 -9.35 12.41
CA VAL A 379 16.23 -10.33 12.49
C VAL A 379 16.20 -10.91 13.90
N TYR A 380 15.04 -10.82 14.54
CA TYR A 380 14.76 -11.34 15.86
C TYR A 380 14.05 -12.69 15.74
N VAL A 381 14.63 -13.73 16.34
CA VAL A 381 14.20 -15.11 16.18
C VAL A 381 13.48 -15.56 17.44
N TYR A 382 12.18 -15.79 17.31
CA TYR A 382 11.33 -16.32 18.35
C TYR A 382 11.46 -17.85 18.40
N PRO A 383 11.64 -18.46 19.59
CA PRO A 383 11.79 -19.90 19.71
C PRO A 383 10.46 -20.61 19.41
N SER A 384 10.50 -21.92 19.24
CA SER A 384 9.27 -22.69 19.08
C SER A 384 9.38 -24.05 19.71
N ARG A 385 8.23 -24.57 20.14
CA ARG A 385 8.08 -25.93 20.64
C ARG A 385 6.97 -26.60 19.85
N ARG A 386 7.26 -27.71 19.18
CA ARG A 386 6.22 -28.51 18.52
C ARG A 386 5.51 -29.38 19.56
N ALA A 387 4.24 -29.70 19.33
CA ALA A 387 3.42 -30.43 20.29
C ALA A 387 3.96 -31.85 20.59
N ASP A 388 4.68 -32.44 19.64
CA ASP A 388 5.32 -33.75 19.70
C ASP A 388 6.76 -33.73 20.24
N GLU A 389 7.38 -32.54 20.35
CA GLU A 389 8.75 -32.37 20.82
C GLU A 389 8.79 -31.86 22.27
N ALA A 390 9.49 -32.62 23.13
CA ALA A 390 9.72 -32.20 24.51
C ALA A 390 10.66 -31.00 24.61
N GLU A 391 11.58 -30.87 23.65
CA GLU A 391 12.65 -29.87 23.67
C GLU A 391 12.28 -28.59 22.93
N LEU A 392 12.71 -27.46 23.49
CA LEU A 392 12.57 -26.14 22.91
C LEU A 392 13.58 -25.97 21.76
N THR A 393 13.08 -25.65 20.57
CA THR A 393 13.96 -25.24 19.46
C THR A 393 14.20 -23.73 19.55
N THR A 394 15.47 -23.34 19.66
CA THR A 394 15.93 -21.95 19.75
C THR A 394 16.89 -21.65 18.60
N LEU A 395 17.30 -20.38 18.46
CA LEU A 395 18.35 -20.01 17.49
C LEU A 395 19.68 -20.76 17.73
N ALA A 396 19.96 -21.20 18.96
CA ALA A 396 21.17 -21.95 19.29
C ALA A 396 21.05 -23.45 18.97
N SER A 397 19.84 -24.01 18.97
CA SER A 397 19.60 -25.45 18.75
C SER A 397 19.00 -25.79 17.38
N VAL A 398 18.59 -24.79 16.59
CA VAL A 398 17.98 -25.01 15.27
C VAL A 398 18.95 -25.72 14.31
N SER A 399 18.43 -26.75 13.64
CA SER A 399 19.16 -27.48 12.61
C SER A 399 18.93 -26.83 11.24
N VAL A 400 20.02 -26.55 10.54
CA VAL A 400 20.03 -26.10 9.14
C VAL A 400 20.82 -27.08 8.28
N PRO A 401 20.62 -27.11 6.94
CA PRO A 401 21.40 -27.98 6.07
C PRO A 401 22.92 -27.86 6.33
N PRO A 402 23.70 -28.98 6.30
CA PRO A 402 25.10 -28.98 6.73
C PRO A 402 25.97 -27.90 6.07
N GLY A 403 25.74 -27.61 4.78
CA GLY A 403 26.47 -26.58 4.03
C GLY A 403 26.16 -25.13 4.46
N LEU A 404 25.13 -24.89 5.27
CA LEU A 404 24.69 -23.56 5.70
C LEU A 404 24.96 -23.28 7.18
N GLN A 405 25.52 -24.23 7.93
CA GLN A 405 25.81 -24.07 9.36
C GLN A 405 26.77 -22.90 9.63
N HIS A 406 27.83 -22.75 8.82
CA HIS A 406 28.76 -21.65 8.95
C HIS A 406 28.17 -20.30 8.55
N LEU A 407 27.21 -20.29 7.62
CA LEU A 407 26.46 -19.07 7.30
C LEU A 407 25.61 -18.65 8.50
N LEU A 408 24.87 -19.59 9.12
CA LEU A 408 24.11 -19.31 10.33
C LEU A 408 25.01 -18.77 11.46
N ALA A 409 26.12 -19.45 11.75
CA ALA A 409 27.07 -19.02 12.76
C ALA A 409 27.57 -17.59 12.51
N HIS A 410 27.95 -17.28 11.27
CA HIS A 410 28.37 -15.92 10.89
C HIS A 410 27.28 -14.88 11.16
N LEU A 411 26.02 -15.16 10.80
CA LEU A 411 24.92 -14.22 11.01
C LEU A 411 24.62 -13.98 12.49
N VAL A 412 24.71 -15.02 13.33
CA VAL A 412 24.50 -14.93 14.78
C VAL A 412 25.64 -14.15 15.43
N GLU A 413 26.90 -14.47 15.12
CA GLU A 413 28.08 -13.78 15.66
C GLU A 413 28.09 -12.28 15.34
N ASN A 414 27.60 -11.90 14.16
CA ASN A 414 27.52 -10.51 13.73
C ASN A 414 26.24 -9.79 14.18
N LYS A 415 25.42 -10.40 15.05
CA LYS A 415 24.14 -9.84 15.55
C LYS A 415 23.15 -9.48 14.43
N LEU A 416 23.20 -10.24 13.34
CA LEU A 416 22.25 -10.15 12.24
C LEU A 416 21.02 -11.00 12.54
N LEU A 417 21.23 -12.20 13.10
CA LEU A 417 20.19 -13.02 13.72
C LEU A 417 20.36 -12.95 15.25
N ILE A 418 19.32 -12.48 15.94
CA ILE A 418 19.32 -12.23 17.38
C ILE A 418 18.22 -13.09 18.00
N PRO A 419 18.50 -13.90 19.04
CA PRO A 419 17.46 -14.65 19.73
C PRO A 419 16.58 -13.70 20.56
N LEU A 420 15.28 -13.97 20.61
CA LEU A 420 14.39 -13.31 21.57
C LEU A 420 14.57 -13.94 22.95
N GLU A 421 14.86 -13.11 23.95
CA GLU A 421 15.20 -13.56 25.31
C GLU A 421 13.98 -13.68 26.22
N GLU A 422 13.04 -12.74 26.09
CA GLU A 422 11.80 -12.74 26.86
C GLU A 422 10.65 -13.23 25.97
N TYR A 423 9.93 -14.26 26.40
CA TYR A 423 8.75 -14.82 25.72
C TYR A 423 7.94 -15.68 26.70
N ASP A 424 6.68 -15.93 26.39
CA ASP A 424 5.80 -16.80 27.18
C ASP A 424 5.87 -18.26 26.70
N GLU A 425 6.57 -19.11 27.46
CA GLU A 425 6.70 -20.54 27.16
C GLU A 425 5.36 -21.29 27.07
N SER A 426 4.32 -20.82 27.77
CA SER A 426 3.01 -21.47 27.77
C SER A 426 2.29 -21.35 26.43
N LEU A 427 2.63 -20.33 25.63
CA LEU A 427 2.01 -20.07 24.35
C LEU A 427 2.65 -20.85 23.20
N LEU A 428 3.90 -21.30 23.34
CA LEU A 428 4.71 -21.89 22.26
C LEU A 428 4.08 -23.11 21.56
N GLN A 429 3.15 -23.79 22.23
CA GLN A 429 2.44 -24.96 21.72
C GLN A 429 1.26 -24.61 20.80
N ILE A 430 0.82 -23.35 20.74
CA ILE A 430 -0.29 -22.93 19.90
C ILE A 430 0.09 -23.15 18.43
N ASP A 431 -0.65 -24.03 17.75
CA ASP A 431 -0.54 -24.26 16.32
C ASP A 431 -1.69 -23.60 15.56
N MET A 432 -1.37 -22.81 14.55
CA MET A 432 -2.37 -22.05 13.79
C MET A 432 -3.29 -22.94 12.96
N ALA A 433 -2.79 -24.05 12.42
CA ALA A 433 -3.61 -24.94 11.60
C ALA A 433 -4.65 -25.66 12.47
N GLU A 434 -4.28 -26.04 13.69
CA GLU A 434 -5.20 -26.60 14.69
C GLU A 434 -6.24 -25.57 15.13
N VAL A 435 -5.82 -24.33 15.44
CA VAL A 435 -6.72 -23.22 15.82
C VAL A 435 -7.75 -22.96 14.71
N LEU A 436 -7.33 -22.93 13.44
CA LEU A 436 -8.24 -22.70 12.32
C LEU A 436 -9.22 -23.86 12.13
N SER A 437 -8.73 -25.10 12.24
CA SER A 437 -9.59 -26.30 12.14
C SER A 437 -10.63 -26.34 13.25
N ASP A 438 -10.27 -26.03 14.49
CA ASP A 438 -11.20 -26.00 15.61
C ASP A 438 -12.18 -24.82 15.53
N LEU A 439 -11.76 -23.68 14.98
CA LEU A 439 -12.62 -22.52 14.74
C LEU A 439 -13.75 -22.85 13.76
N HIS A 440 -13.46 -23.59 12.69
CA HIS A 440 -14.48 -24.01 11.72
C HIS A 440 -15.54 -24.93 12.34
N ARG A 441 -15.19 -25.72 13.36
CA ARG A 441 -16.10 -26.61 14.12
C ARG A 441 -16.98 -25.88 15.13
N GLY A 442 -16.79 -24.57 15.32
CA GLY A 442 -17.57 -23.75 16.25
C GLY A 442 -16.82 -23.46 17.55
N ARG A 443 -17.53 -23.33 18.68
CA ARG A 443 -16.92 -22.95 19.97
C ARG A 443 -16.04 -24.07 20.53
N GLY A 444 -14.93 -23.71 21.19
CA GLY A 444 -13.98 -24.70 21.69
C GLY A 444 -12.70 -24.12 22.27
N ARG A 445 -11.64 -24.94 22.27
CA ARG A 445 -10.33 -24.58 22.86
C ARG A 445 -9.60 -23.46 22.14
N TRP A 446 -9.88 -23.25 20.85
CA TRP A 446 -9.25 -22.19 20.06
C TRP A 446 -9.49 -20.78 20.65
N GLU A 447 -10.59 -20.58 21.38
CA GLU A 447 -10.91 -19.32 22.06
C GLU A 447 -9.83 -18.95 23.10
N GLU A 448 -9.19 -19.95 23.72
CA GLU A 448 -8.09 -19.74 24.67
C GLU A 448 -6.77 -19.41 23.97
N CYS A 449 -6.62 -19.74 22.69
CA CYS A 449 -5.41 -19.55 21.89
C CYS A 449 -5.31 -18.16 21.24
N VAL A 450 -6.40 -17.40 21.20
CA VAL A 450 -6.47 -16.05 20.60
C VAL A 450 -6.78 -15.01 21.68
N PRO A 451 -6.44 -13.72 21.47
CA PRO A 451 -6.84 -12.67 22.42
C PRO A 451 -8.38 -12.61 22.57
N ASP A 452 -8.87 -12.30 23.77
CA ASP A 452 -10.31 -12.36 24.09
C ASP A 452 -11.17 -11.50 23.15
N ILE A 453 -10.67 -10.30 22.80
CA ILE A 453 -11.34 -9.40 21.83
C ILE A 453 -11.48 -10.03 20.44
N ILE A 454 -10.50 -10.84 20.03
CA ILE A 454 -10.47 -11.52 18.74
C ILE A 454 -11.47 -12.69 18.75
N ALA A 455 -11.48 -13.51 19.81
CA ALA A 455 -12.47 -14.56 19.97
C ALA A 455 -13.90 -13.99 19.91
N GLN A 456 -14.16 -12.89 20.62
CA GLN A 456 -15.45 -12.21 20.61
C GLN A 456 -15.84 -11.74 19.20
N GLN A 457 -14.95 -11.03 18.50
CA GLN A 457 -15.23 -10.53 17.15
C GLN A 457 -15.50 -11.66 16.14
N ILE A 458 -14.71 -12.74 16.19
CA ILE A 458 -14.88 -13.91 15.32
C ILE A 458 -16.27 -14.54 15.54
N ILE A 459 -16.66 -14.73 16.80
CA ILE A 459 -17.95 -15.36 17.16
C ILE A 459 -19.13 -14.46 16.79
N GLU A 460 -19.07 -13.17 17.15
CA GLU A 460 -20.18 -12.23 16.93
C GLU A 460 -20.46 -11.97 15.46
N ARG A 461 -19.40 -11.86 14.64
CA ARG A 461 -19.49 -11.51 13.23
C ARG A 461 -19.36 -12.72 12.29
N ARG A 462 -19.19 -13.93 12.84
CA ARG A 462 -18.98 -15.19 12.11
C ARG A 462 -17.85 -15.10 11.07
N LEU A 463 -16.71 -14.58 11.51
CA LEU A 463 -15.55 -14.33 10.65
C LEU A 463 -14.75 -15.62 10.42
N LEU A 464 -13.90 -15.62 9.38
CA LEU A 464 -12.92 -16.67 9.10
C LEU A 464 -13.52 -18.09 9.08
N GLY A 465 -14.76 -18.25 8.62
CA GLY A 465 -15.42 -19.55 8.54
C GLY A 465 -15.90 -20.11 9.89
N PHE A 466 -16.09 -19.28 10.92
CA PHE A 466 -16.62 -19.74 12.21
C PHE A 466 -17.94 -20.50 12.08
N ALA A 467 -17.96 -21.75 12.55
CA ALA A 467 -19.09 -22.68 12.46
C ALA A 467 -19.61 -22.87 11.01
N SER A 468 -18.69 -23.04 10.06
CA SER A 468 -19.02 -23.26 8.64
C SER A 468 -19.08 -24.73 8.23
N GLU A 469 -18.66 -25.66 9.09
CA GLU A 469 -18.79 -27.13 8.89
C GLU A 469 -20.14 -27.72 9.33
#